data_AF-A0A528B073-F1
#
_entry.id   AF-A0A528B073-F1
#
_cell.length_a   1.000
_cell.length_b   1.000
_cell.length_c   1.000
_cell.angle_alpha   90.00
_cell.angle_beta   90.00
_cell.angle_gamma   90.00
#
_symmetry.space_group_name_H-M   'P 1'
#
loop_
_entity.id
_entity.type
_entity.pdbx_description
1 polymer ?
#
loop_
_entity_poly.entity_id
_entity_poly.type
_entity_poly.pdbx_seq_one_letter_code
_entity_poly.pdbx_strand_id
1 'polypeptide(L)'
;MSRAPPLGDLDFEALPQRFTNAFAEIVAARVRLRGVASLEQRGEAVTKLLSEMRRLAAAQELLVATAPERADRASAAFVAGTAHQLCLMAEIAVADGETHFSRINAIHADHETCATLLFLIADSQSDAAEMAKRLRR
;
A
#
# COMPACT_ATOMS: atom_id res chain seq x y z
N MET A 1 -22.98 13.55 8.29
CA MET A 1 -21.70 13.82 7.60
C MET A 1 -20.59 13.51 8.59
N SER A 2 -19.84 12.41 8.44
CA SER A 2 -18.65 12.16 9.27
C SER A 2 -17.49 11.88 8.32
N ARG A 3 -16.68 12.91 8.08
CA ARG A 3 -15.43 12.80 7.31
C ARG A 3 -14.35 12.29 8.26
N ALA A 4 -13.48 11.42 7.78
CA ALA A 4 -12.23 11.10 8.48
C ALA A 4 -11.49 12.41 8.86
N PRO A 5 -10.80 12.47 10.01
CA PRO A 5 -9.93 13.59 10.33
C PRO A 5 -8.94 13.83 9.17
N PRO A 6 -8.74 15.07 8.73
CA PRO A 6 -7.78 15.35 7.67
C PRO A 6 -6.39 14.85 8.09
N LEU A 7 -5.78 14.00 7.27
CA LEU A 7 -4.44 13.47 7.50
C LEU A 7 -3.38 14.48 7.04
N GLY A 8 -3.33 15.65 7.69
CA GLY A 8 -2.41 16.75 7.31
C GLY A 8 -2.48 17.06 5.81
N ASP A 9 -1.32 17.05 5.13
CA ASP A 9 -1.11 17.39 3.70
C ASP A 9 -1.66 16.37 2.68
N LEU A 10 -2.49 15.42 3.12
CA LEU A 10 -3.02 14.37 2.24
C LEU A 10 -4.34 14.79 1.60
N ASP A 11 -4.27 15.22 0.33
CA ASP A 11 -5.45 15.47 -0.50
C ASP A 11 -6.07 14.16 -0.98
N PHE A 12 -7.30 13.90 -0.52
CA PHE A 12 -8.08 12.71 -0.84
C PHE A 12 -8.62 12.71 -2.28
N GLU A 13 -8.86 13.87 -2.89
CA GLU A 13 -9.33 13.96 -4.29
C GLU A 13 -8.21 13.62 -5.27
N ALA A 14 -6.96 13.92 -4.90
CA ALA A 14 -5.78 13.57 -5.68
C ALA A 14 -5.31 12.12 -5.50
N LEU A 15 -5.92 11.31 -4.60
CA LEU A 15 -5.46 9.96 -4.30
C LEU A 15 -5.40 9.02 -5.52
N PRO A 16 -6.41 8.96 -6.41
CA PRO A 16 -6.34 8.10 -7.59
C PRO A 16 -5.12 8.42 -8.46
N GLN A 17 -4.89 9.71 -8.74
CA GLN A 17 -3.72 10.16 -9.52
C GLN A 17 -2.41 9.87 -8.80
N ARG A 18 -2.36 10.07 -7.48
CA ARG A 18 -1.18 9.75 -6.66
C ARG A 18 -0.86 8.25 -6.69
N PHE A 19 -1.86 7.38 -6.60
CA PHE A 19 -1.67 5.94 -6.74
C PHE A 19 -1.16 5.54 -8.12
N THR A 20 -1.71 6.13 -9.18
CA THR A 20 -1.21 5.89 -10.55
C THR A 20 0.24 6.33 -10.70
N ASN A 21 0.60 7.51 -10.19
CA ASN A 21 1.97 8.02 -10.22
C ASN A 21 2.92 7.10 -9.43
N ALA A 22 2.51 6.70 -8.23
CA ALA A 22 3.27 5.78 -7.38
C ALA A 22 3.53 4.43 -8.07
N PHE A 23 2.49 3.87 -8.69
CA PHE A 23 2.61 2.63 -9.45
C PHE A 23 3.59 2.78 -10.63
N ALA A 24 3.47 3.85 -11.40
CA ALA A 24 4.35 4.12 -12.53
C ALA A 24 5.81 4.30 -12.08
N GLU A 25 6.05 5.00 -10.96
CA GLU A 25 7.37 5.18 -10.39
C GLU A 25 7.99 3.85 -9.93
N ILE A 26 7.23 3.00 -9.22
CA ILE A 26 7.70 1.69 -8.76
C ILE A 26 8.02 0.77 -9.95
N VAL A 27 7.15 0.71 -10.96
CA VAL A 27 7.38 -0.08 -12.16
C VAL A 27 8.61 0.43 -12.92
N ALA A 28 8.75 1.76 -13.06
CA ALA A 28 9.91 2.36 -13.71
C ALA A 28 11.21 2.12 -12.93
N ALA A 29 11.16 2.15 -11.59
CA ALA A 29 12.30 1.79 -10.74
C ALA A 29 12.71 0.34 -10.95
N ARG A 30 11.77 -0.61 -11.00
CA ARG A 30 12.04 -2.03 -11.30
C ARG A 30 12.72 -2.23 -12.66
N VAL A 31 12.27 -1.54 -13.70
CA VAL A 31 12.89 -1.60 -15.04
C VAL A 31 14.31 -1.03 -15.01
N ARG A 32 14.54 0.04 -14.25
CA ARG A 32 15.84 0.73 -14.13
C ARG A 32 16.81 0.06 -13.17
N LEU A 33 16.36 -0.75 -12.21
CA LEU A 33 17.27 -1.59 -11.41
C LEU A 33 18.01 -2.63 -12.28
N ARG A 34 17.61 -2.79 -13.55
CA ARG A 34 18.38 -3.52 -14.59
C ARG A 34 19.34 -2.64 -15.40
N GLY A 35 19.42 -1.32 -15.16
CA GLY A 35 20.18 -0.36 -15.97
C GLY A 35 20.70 0.86 -15.19
N VAL A 36 22.01 1.07 -15.28
CA VAL A 36 22.80 2.09 -14.56
C VAL A 36 22.27 3.51 -14.78
N ALA A 37 21.54 4.07 -13.81
CA ALA A 37 21.21 5.49 -13.76
C ALA A 37 21.06 5.97 -12.30
N SER A 38 21.60 7.16 -12.00
CA SER A 38 21.86 7.73 -10.65
C SER A 38 20.88 7.26 -9.57
N LEU A 39 21.36 6.31 -8.76
CA LEU A 39 20.58 5.54 -7.78
C LEU A 39 20.09 6.39 -6.59
N GLU A 40 20.82 7.44 -6.21
CA GLU A 40 20.59 8.20 -4.97
C GLU A 40 19.31 9.04 -4.97
N GLN A 41 19.14 9.97 -5.92
CA GLN A 41 17.98 10.88 -5.96
C GLN A 41 16.64 10.14 -6.20
N ARG A 42 16.68 9.02 -6.92
CA ARG A 42 15.48 8.20 -7.15
C ARG A 42 15.15 7.31 -5.96
N GLY A 43 16.16 6.84 -5.23
CA GLY A 43 15.98 6.15 -3.96
C GLY A 43 15.23 7.04 -2.98
N GLU A 44 15.64 8.31 -2.84
CA GLU A 44 15.02 9.26 -1.92
C GLU A 44 13.54 9.53 -2.24
N ALA A 45 13.20 9.73 -3.53
CA ALA A 45 11.81 9.92 -3.96
C ALA A 45 10.94 8.69 -3.64
N VAL A 46 11.43 7.48 -3.91
CA VAL A 46 10.73 6.22 -3.59
C VAL A 46 10.59 6.05 -2.08
N THR A 47 11.63 6.34 -1.29
CA THR A 47 11.57 6.28 0.17
C THR A 47 10.51 7.24 0.73
N LYS A 48 10.45 8.47 0.22
CA LYS A 48 9.44 9.45 0.64
C LYS A 48 8.03 8.97 0.30
N LEU A 49 7.82 8.50 -0.93
CA LEU A 49 6.54 7.97 -1.37
C LEU A 49 6.09 6.78 -0.51
N LEU A 50 7.00 5.85 -0.19
CA LEU A 50 6.69 4.71 0.69
C LEU A 50 6.33 5.14 2.12
N SER A 51 7.01 6.16 2.65
CA SER A 51 6.65 6.74 3.94
C SER A 51 5.24 7.30 3.92
N GLU A 52 4.87 8.03 2.86
CA GLU A 52 3.52 8.56 2.66
C GLU A 52 2.47 7.44 2.54
N MET A 53 2.76 6.37 1.77
CA MET A 53 1.86 5.23 1.62
C MET A 53 1.66 4.47 2.93
N ARG A 54 2.73 4.23 3.71
CA ARG A 54 2.62 3.61 5.04
C ARG A 54 1.79 4.45 6.00
N ARG A 55 1.95 5.77 5.97
CA ARG A 55 1.14 6.69 6.80
C ARG A 55 -0.33 6.70 6.37
N LEU A 56 -0.59 6.72 5.07
CA LEU A 56 -1.96 6.64 4.53
C LEU A 56 -2.62 5.31 4.91
N ALA A 57 -1.91 4.20 4.76
CA ALA A 57 -2.37 2.88 5.14
C ALA A 57 -2.76 2.83 6.61
N ALA A 58 -1.84 3.15 7.52
CA ALA A 58 -2.08 3.11 8.96
C ALA A 58 -3.28 3.97 9.39
N ALA A 59 -3.43 5.15 8.78
CA ALA A 59 -4.54 6.03 9.07
C ALA A 59 -5.90 5.49 8.60
N GLN A 60 -5.95 4.92 7.40
CA GLN A 60 -7.19 4.33 6.88
C GLN A 60 -7.52 3.01 7.58
N GLU A 61 -6.53 2.18 7.92
CA GLU A 61 -6.71 0.99 8.76
C GLU A 61 -7.32 1.34 10.11
N LEU A 62 -6.83 2.39 10.77
CA LEU A 62 -7.38 2.85 12.03
C LEU A 62 -8.87 3.20 11.90
N LEU A 63 -9.27 3.88 10.83
CA LEU A 63 -10.67 4.21 10.58
C LEU A 63 -11.52 2.95 10.34
N VAL A 64 -11.01 2.01 9.55
CA VAL A 64 -11.66 0.73 9.24
C VAL A 64 -11.87 -0.11 10.50
N ALA A 65 -10.90 -0.11 11.41
CA ALA A 65 -10.89 -0.89 12.63
C ALA A 65 -11.73 -0.26 13.76
N THR A 66 -11.66 1.06 13.93
CA THR A 66 -12.29 1.75 15.08
C THR A 66 -13.72 2.20 14.83
N ALA A 67 -14.14 2.27 13.56
CA ALA A 67 -15.45 2.80 13.20
C ALA A 67 -16.15 1.91 12.15
N PRO A 68 -16.55 0.68 12.53
CA PRO A 68 -17.09 -0.34 11.61
C PRO A 68 -18.39 0.09 10.91
N GLU A 69 -19.19 0.97 11.52
CA GLU A 69 -20.48 1.42 11.00
C GLU A 69 -20.40 2.61 10.03
N ARG A 70 -19.19 3.06 9.67
CA ARG A 70 -19.03 4.20 8.77
C ARG A 70 -19.48 3.85 7.35
N ALA A 71 -20.25 4.76 6.75
CA ALA A 71 -20.70 4.62 5.36
C ALA A 71 -19.54 4.53 4.35
N ASP A 72 -18.38 5.13 4.65
CA ASP A 72 -17.18 5.12 3.80
C ASP A 72 -16.16 4.03 4.19
N ARG A 73 -16.53 3.06 5.05
CA ARG A 73 -15.61 2.01 5.52
C ARG A 73 -15.02 1.19 4.38
N ALA A 74 -15.82 0.80 3.40
CA ALA A 74 -15.34 0.03 2.26
C ALA A 74 -14.32 0.85 1.43
N SER A 75 -14.59 2.14 1.22
CA SER A 75 -13.67 3.04 0.53
C SER A 75 -12.37 3.26 1.30
N ALA A 76 -12.44 3.44 2.63
CA ALA A 76 -11.26 3.54 3.49
C ALA A 76 -10.41 2.26 3.43
N ALA A 77 -11.06 1.09 3.48
CA ALA A 77 -10.39 -0.19 3.34
C ALA A 77 -9.72 -0.36 1.97
N PHE A 78 -10.38 0.08 0.89
CA PHE A 78 -9.80 0.05 -0.45
C PHE A 78 -8.53 0.89 -0.53
N VAL A 79 -8.58 2.15 -0.05
CA VAL A 79 -7.43 3.07 -0.03
C VAL A 79 -6.27 2.50 0.79
N ALA A 80 -6.56 1.92 1.96
CA ALA A 80 -5.56 1.24 2.79
C ALA A 80 -4.94 0.05 2.05
N GLY A 81 -5.76 -0.82 1.45
CA GLY A 81 -5.31 -2.00 0.70
C GLY A 81 -4.41 -1.63 -0.47
N THR A 82 -4.77 -0.60 -1.25
CA THR A 82 -3.93 -0.07 -2.35
C THR A 82 -2.59 0.45 -1.83
N ALA A 83 -2.57 1.15 -0.69
CA ALA A 83 -1.34 1.64 -0.10
C ALA A 83 -0.41 0.49 0.35
N HIS A 84 -0.94 -0.58 0.96
CA HIS A 84 -0.16 -1.79 1.28
C HIS A 84 0.36 -2.48 0.02
N GLN A 85 -0.47 -2.61 -1.02
CA GLN A 85 -0.05 -3.19 -2.30
C GLN A 85 1.12 -2.43 -2.93
N LEU A 86 1.12 -1.09 -2.88
CA LEU A 86 2.23 -0.27 -3.37
C LEU A 86 3.50 -0.50 -2.56
N CYS A 87 3.40 -0.58 -1.23
CA CYS A 87 4.54 -0.91 -0.37
C CYS A 87 5.15 -2.27 -0.73
N LEU A 88 4.30 -3.29 -0.86
CA LEU A 88 4.72 -4.63 -1.25
C LEU A 88 5.40 -4.65 -2.63
N MET A 89 4.86 -3.90 -3.61
CA MET A 89 5.45 -3.83 -4.94
C MET A 89 6.87 -3.24 -4.93
N ALA A 90 7.10 -2.23 -4.09
CA ALA A 90 8.41 -1.62 -3.93
C ALA A 90 9.39 -2.55 -3.20
N GLU A 91 8.96 -3.24 -2.14
CA GLU A 91 9.77 -4.23 -1.45
C GLU A 91 10.22 -5.36 -2.39
N ILE A 92 9.30 -5.89 -3.21
CA ILE A 92 9.64 -6.88 -4.25
C ILE A 92 10.56 -6.31 -5.32
N ALA A 93 10.47 -5.01 -5.63
CA ALA A 93 11.36 -4.41 -6.62
C ALA A 93 12.80 -4.29 -6.11
N VAL A 94 13.00 -4.17 -4.79
CA VAL A 94 14.31 -4.05 -4.14
C VAL A 94 14.87 -5.42 -3.72
N ALA A 95 14.01 -6.38 -3.40
CA ALA A 95 14.42 -7.74 -3.05
C ALA A 95 15.03 -8.44 -4.27
N ASP A 96 16.33 -8.74 -4.21
CA ASP A 96 17.11 -9.39 -5.28
C ASP A 96 16.81 -10.90 -5.39
N GLY A 97 15.54 -11.25 -5.61
CA GLY A 97 15.08 -12.63 -5.72
C GLY A 97 15.05 -13.41 -4.41
N GLU A 98 15.24 -12.77 -3.26
CA GLU A 98 15.11 -13.42 -1.96
C GLU A 98 13.69 -13.94 -1.74
N THR A 99 13.60 -15.14 -1.15
CA THR A 99 12.30 -15.76 -0.85
C THR A 99 11.71 -15.10 0.40
N HIS A 100 10.67 -14.29 0.22
CA HIS A 100 9.89 -13.72 1.30
C HIS A 100 8.76 -14.68 1.73
N PHE A 101 8.66 -14.95 3.03
CA PHE A 101 7.55 -15.67 3.66
C PHE A 101 6.70 -14.66 4.42
N SER A 102 5.38 -14.74 4.27
CA SER A 102 4.46 -13.81 4.93
C SER A 102 4.46 -14.04 6.43
N ARG A 103 4.64 -12.98 7.21
CA ARG A 103 4.74 -13.00 8.67
C ARG A 103 3.66 -12.13 9.29
N ILE A 104 3.16 -12.62 10.41
CA ILE A 104 2.32 -11.89 11.35
C ILE A 104 2.90 -12.12 12.73
N ASN A 105 3.08 -11.04 13.48
CA ASN A 105 3.48 -11.08 14.88
C ASN A 105 2.61 -10.10 15.70
N ALA A 106 2.90 -9.98 16.99
CA ALA A 106 2.09 -9.18 17.92
C ALA A 106 2.02 -7.68 17.56
N ILE A 107 2.95 -7.16 16.76
CA ILE A 107 3.07 -5.73 16.45
C ILE A 107 3.08 -5.42 14.95
N HIS A 108 3.07 -6.44 14.08
CA HIS A 108 3.28 -6.27 12.65
C HIS A 108 2.63 -7.40 11.85
N ALA A 109 2.00 -7.03 10.74
CA ALA A 109 1.55 -7.94 9.70
C ALA A 109 2.09 -7.45 8.35
N ASP A 110 2.60 -8.37 7.54
CA ASP A 110 3.18 -8.01 6.25
C ASP A 110 2.15 -7.44 5.26
N HIS A 111 2.63 -6.65 4.31
CA HIS A 111 1.79 -5.85 3.42
C HIS A 111 0.79 -6.69 2.61
N GLU A 112 1.16 -7.89 2.15
CA GLU A 112 0.25 -8.82 1.47
C GLU A 112 -0.90 -9.30 2.36
N THR A 113 -0.66 -9.47 3.66
CA THR A 113 -1.69 -9.90 4.62
C THR A 113 -2.69 -8.77 4.83
N CYS A 114 -2.20 -7.57 5.16
CA CYS A 114 -3.05 -6.39 5.33
C CYS A 114 -3.85 -6.10 4.06
N ALA A 115 -3.19 -6.06 2.89
CA ALA A 115 -3.86 -5.77 1.61
C ALA A 115 -4.97 -6.79 1.31
N THR A 116 -4.72 -8.09 1.53
CA THR A 116 -5.73 -9.14 1.33
C THR A 116 -6.97 -8.89 2.19
N LEU A 117 -6.78 -8.65 3.50
CA LEU A 117 -7.89 -8.41 4.43
C LEU A 117 -8.66 -7.13 4.10
N LEU A 118 -7.93 -6.06 3.77
CA LEU A 118 -8.51 -4.75 3.46
C LEU A 118 -9.31 -4.78 2.16
N PHE A 119 -8.83 -5.47 1.13
CA PHE A 119 -9.61 -5.66 -0.10
C PHE A 119 -10.86 -6.51 0.11
N LEU A 120 -10.82 -7.51 1.01
CA LEU A 120 -12.03 -8.24 1.40
C LEU A 120 -13.03 -7.34 2.12
N ILE A 121 -12.57 -6.46 3.03
CA ILE A 121 -13.43 -5.49 3.71
C ILE A 121 -14.01 -4.47 2.73
N ALA A 122 -13.26 -4.12 1.69
CA ALA A 122 -13.69 -3.22 0.62
C ALA A 122 -14.62 -3.87 -0.42
N ASP A 123 -14.89 -5.17 -0.29
CA ASP A 123 -15.58 -6.00 -1.29
C ASP A 123 -14.91 -6.03 -2.68
N SER A 124 -13.59 -5.80 -2.74
CA SER A 124 -12.80 -5.96 -3.96
C SER A 124 -12.22 -7.37 -4.05
N GLN A 125 -13.07 -8.34 -4.42
CA GLN A 125 -12.70 -9.76 -4.45
C GLN A 125 -11.53 -10.06 -5.40
N SER A 126 -11.44 -9.34 -6.52
CA SER A 126 -10.36 -9.53 -7.51
C SER A 126 -9.01 -9.08 -6.95
N ASP A 127 -8.95 -7.91 -6.33
CA ASP A 127 -7.71 -7.39 -5.73
C ASP A 127 -7.29 -8.23 -4.52
N ALA A 128 -8.27 -8.67 -3.71
CA ALA A 128 -8.04 -9.57 -2.60
C ALA A 128 -7.43 -10.91 -3.08
N ALA A 129 -7.99 -11.51 -4.12
CA ALA A 129 -7.49 -12.75 -4.70
C ALA A 129 -6.07 -12.59 -5.27
N GLU A 130 -5.76 -11.44 -5.89
CA GLU A 130 -4.42 -11.16 -6.41
C GLU A 130 -3.39 -11.02 -5.29
N MET A 131 -3.73 -10.33 -4.19
CA MET A 131 -2.84 -10.23 -3.03
C MET A 131 -2.69 -11.58 -2.30
N ALA A 132 -3.76 -12.36 -2.19
CA ALA A 132 -3.73 -13.67 -1.55
C ALA A 132 -2.76 -14.65 -2.22
N LYS A 133 -2.54 -14.56 -3.54
CA LYS A 133 -1.53 -15.38 -4.26
C LYS A 133 -0.10 -15.15 -3.74
N ARG A 134 0.15 -14.03 -3.08
CA ARG A 134 1.45 -13.68 -2.51
C ARG A 134 1.64 -14.17 -1.09
N LEU A 135 0.58 -14.67 -0.43
CA LEU A 135 0.67 -15.30 0.88
C LEU A 135 1.43 -16.62 0.75
N ARG A 136 2.72 -16.60 1.09
CA ARG A 136 3.60 -17.78 1.08
C ARG A 136 3.81 -18.27 2.51
N ARG A 137 3.61 -19.57 2.70
CA ARG A 137 3.77 -20.29 3.97
C ARG A 137 5.07 -21.06 4.01
#